data_AF-A0A373VTV9-F1
#
_entry.id   AF-A0A373VTV9-F1
#
_cell.length_a   1.000
_cell.length_b   1.000
_cell.length_c   1.000
_cell.angle_alpha   90.00
_cell.angle_beta   90.00
_cell.angle_gamma   90.00
#
_symmetry.space_group_name_H-M   'P 1'
#
loop_
_entity.id
_entity.type
_entity.pdbx_description
1 polymer ?
#
loop_
_entity_poly.entity_id
_entity_poly.type
_entity_poly.pdbx_seq_one_letter_code
_entity_poly.pdbx_strand_id
1 'polypeptide(L)'
;MGSGNAIRVTEPETFTLIQLEEERQKLKKKELLKNMLTDSEFSIQGQCAINLMMTKIDIINTFLLMKTGRNYIQMKTGRLKSYDSVCKKMQKKGLDMNFAQAVEKINDLIGVRAVCAYVDDIYKVADLIQKQQDIRIIKIKDYIKQPKKSGYQSLHLILEIAIPFQNENQWVKLELQLRTAAMDYWANLDHQLRYKRGQKQAAVINEELQQCASMISQLDQKMLAIRKKIDKI
;
A
#
# COMPACT_ATOMS: atom_id res chain seq x y z
N MET A 1 -6.12 5.90 72.26
CA MET A 1 -7.12 6.45 71.33
C MET A 1 -6.38 6.92 70.08
N GLY A 2 -6.35 6.12 69.02
CA GLY A 2 -5.70 6.47 67.76
C GLY A 2 -6.68 6.20 66.63
N SER A 3 -7.49 7.20 66.31
CA SER A 3 -8.44 7.14 65.18
C SER A 3 -7.67 7.35 63.88
N GLY A 4 -7.45 6.26 63.14
CA GLY A 4 -6.96 6.29 61.77
C GLY A 4 -7.97 6.98 60.87
N ASN A 5 -7.53 8.07 60.23
CA ASN A 5 -8.34 8.80 59.28
C ASN A 5 -8.24 8.09 57.92
N ALA A 6 -9.17 7.16 57.67
CA ALA A 6 -9.30 6.54 56.35
C ALA A 6 -9.91 7.58 55.40
N ILE A 7 -9.06 8.14 54.52
CA ILE A 7 -9.48 9.02 53.44
C ILE A 7 -10.40 8.20 52.52
N ARG A 8 -11.72 8.42 52.65
CA ARG A 8 -12.71 7.90 51.71
C ARG A 8 -12.57 8.69 50.41
N VAL A 9 -11.85 8.10 49.45
CA VAL A 9 -11.86 8.55 48.05
C VAL A 9 -13.29 8.41 47.54
N THR A 10 -13.86 9.49 47.00
CA THR A 10 -15.26 9.51 46.55
C THR A 10 -15.38 8.81 45.18
N GLU A 11 -16.48 8.09 44.93
CA GLU A 11 -16.76 7.39 43.65
C GLU A 11 -16.48 8.21 42.35
N PRO A 12 -16.77 9.53 42.28
CA PRO A 12 -16.41 10.34 41.11
C PRO A 12 -14.90 10.49 40.90
N GLU A 13 -14.08 10.53 41.96
CA GLU A 13 -12.61 10.60 41.84
C GLU A 13 -12.02 9.29 41.32
N THR A 14 -12.59 8.15 41.73
CA THR A 14 -12.18 6.82 41.25
C THR A 14 -12.52 6.65 39.76
N PHE A 15 -13.69 7.09 39.33
CA PHE A 15 -14.09 7.08 37.92
C PHE A 15 -13.17 7.95 37.05
N THR A 16 -12.81 9.14 37.55
CA THR A 16 -11.90 10.07 36.84
C THR A 16 -10.48 9.50 36.72
N LEU A 17 -9.97 8.84 37.77
CA LEU A 17 -8.65 8.19 37.75
C LEU A 17 -8.59 7.01 36.76
N ILE A 18 -9.64 6.20 36.68
CA ILE A 18 -9.74 5.09 35.72
C ILE A 18 -9.71 5.63 34.28
N GLN A 19 -10.48 6.69 33.99
CA GLN A 19 -10.48 7.33 32.67
C GLN A 19 -9.10 7.89 32.29
N LEU A 20 -8.41 8.53 33.24
CA LEU A 20 -7.06 9.05 33.03
C LEU A 20 -6.04 7.93 32.77
N GLU A 21 -6.13 6.81 33.48
CA GLU A 21 -5.26 5.65 33.24
C GLU A 21 -5.51 5.01 31.87
N GLU A 22 -6.77 4.88 31.46
CA GLU A 22 -7.13 4.39 30.14
C GLU A 22 -6.59 5.29 29.01
N GLU A 23 -6.70 6.61 29.17
CA GLU A 23 -6.12 7.58 28.22
C GLU A 23 -4.60 7.48 28.17
N ARG A 24 -3.94 7.35 29.32
CA ARG A 24 -2.49 7.19 29.40
C ARG A 24 -2.02 5.90 28.74
N GLN A 25 -2.74 4.80 28.92
CA GLN A 25 -2.46 3.54 28.24
C GLN A 25 -2.66 3.64 26.71
N LYS A 26 -3.72 4.31 26.26
CA LYS A 26 -3.95 4.57 24.83
C LYS A 26 -2.81 5.41 24.22
N LEU A 27 -2.32 6.41 24.93
CA LEU A 27 -1.22 7.25 24.47
C LEU A 27 0.09 6.44 24.35
N LYS A 28 0.42 5.63 25.36
CA LYS A 28 1.59 4.74 25.33
C LYS A 28 1.54 3.75 24.17
N LYS A 29 0.38 3.14 23.90
CA LYS A 29 0.19 2.22 22.76
C LYS A 29 0.42 2.91 21.41
N LYS A 30 -0.06 4.14 21.25
CA LYS A 30 0.15 4.96 20.05
C LYS A 30 1.63 5.31 19.84
N GLU A 31 2.32 5.71 20.90
CA GLU A 31 3.74 6.05 20.85
C GLU A 31 4.60 4.83 20.51
N LEU A 32 4.31 3.68 21.15
CA LEU A 32 4.96 2.42 20.81
C LEU A 32 4.72 2.03 19.36
N LEU A 33 3.48 2.12 18.87
CA LEU A 33 3.17 1.84 17.47
C LEU A 33 3.94 2.76 16.52
N LYS A 34 4.06 4.05 16.84
CA LYS A 34 4.82 5.02 16.05
C LYS A 34 6.29 4.60 15.97
N ASN A 35 6.94 4.39 17.11
CA ASN A 35 8.35 4.01 17.18
C ASN A 35 8.62 2.70 16.42
N MET A 36 7.73 1.71 16.56
CA MET A 36 7.83 0.43 15.85
C MET A 36 7.65 0.56 14.33
N LEU A 37 6.98 1.60 13.84
CA LEU A 37 6.79 1.82 12.40
C LEU A 37 7.84 2.75 11.78
N THR A 38 8.49 3.61 12.57
CA THR A 38 9.44 4.62 12.06
C THR A 38 10.90 4.28 12.34
N ASP A 39 11.24 3.89 13.56
CA ASP A 39 12.62 3.88 14.06
C ASP A 39 13.02 2.50 14.59
N SER A 40 12.54 1.45 13.93
CA SER A 40 12.72 0.06 14.36
C SER A 40 13.33 -0.81 13.27
N GLU A 41 13.66 -2.05 13.65
CA GLU A 41 14.07 -3.10 12.71
C GLU A 41 13.08 -3.26 11.53
N PHE A 42 11.78 -3.04 11.77
CA PHE A 42 10.76 -3.13 10.72
C PHE A 42 10.97 -2.10 9.60
N SER A 43 11.33 -0.85 9.92
CA SER A 43 11.54 0.16 8.89
C SER A 43 12.78 -0.15 8.05
N ILE A 44 13.84 -0.67 8.68
CA ILE A 44 15.05 -1.14 8.01
C ILE A 44 14.75 -2.33 7.10
N GLN A 45 14.11 -3.38 7.62
CA GLN A 45 13.68 -4.55 6.84
C GLN A 45 12.77 -4.15 5.68
N GLY A 46 11.85 -3.21 5.92
CA GLY A 46 10.98 -2.67 4.89
C GLY A 46 11.73 -1.92 3.80
N GLN A 47 12.75 -1.14 4.14
CA GLN A 47 13.60 -0.46 3.16
C GLN A 47 14.44 -1.45 2.35
N CYS A 48 15.00 -2.49 3.00
CA CYS A 48 15.69 -3.58 2.33
C CYS A 48 14.77 -4.30 1.33
N ALA A 49 13.53 -4.62 1.75
CA ALA A 49 12.53 -5.26 0.90
C ALA A 49 12.14 -4.37 -0.30
N ILE A 50 11.99 -3.06 -0.09
CA ILE A 50 11.75 -2.10 -1.18
C ILE A 50 12.92 -2.12 -2.16
N ASN A 51 14.15 -1.99 -1.69
CA ASN A 51 15.32 -1.93 -2.56
C ASN A 51 15.47 -3.21 -3.38
N LEU A 52 15.35 -4.38 -2.74
CA LEU A 52 15.45 -5.66 -3.42
C LEU A 52 14.35 -5.84 -4.47
N MET A 53 13.11 -5.47 -4.14
CA MET A 53 11.99 -5.51 -5.07
C MET A 53 12.20 -4.56 -6.26
N MET A 54 12.74 -3.35 -6.03
CA MET A 54 13.05 -2.38 -7.08
C MET A 54 14.15 -2.90 -8.01
N THR A 55 15.20 -3.53 -7.46
CA THR A 55 16.24 -4.19 -8.25
C THR A 55 15.69 -5.35 -9.08
N LYS A 56 14.80 -6.18 -8.52
CA LYS A 56 14.14 -7.26 -9.27
C LYS A 56 13.30 -6.74 -10.43
N ILE A 57 12.58 -5.63 -10.22
CA ILE A 57 11.83 -4.92 -11.27
C ILE A 57 12.79 -4.46 -12.39
N ASP A 58 13.95 -3.91 -12.05
CA ASP A 58 14.96 -3.51 -13.03
C ASP A 58 15.53 -4.69 -13.81
N ILE A 59 15.87 -5.79 -13.13
CA ILE A 59 16.35 -7.02 -13.78
C ILE A 59 15.32 -7.53 -14.79
N ILE A 60 14.04 -7.57 -14.41
CA ILE A 60 12.95 -7.98 -15.30
C ILE A 60 12.83 -7.04 -16.49
N ASN A 61 12.89 -5.72 -16.26
CA ASN A 61 12.79 -4.75 -17.34
C ASN A 61 13.96 -4.87 -18.32
N THR A 62 15.19 -5.05 -17.83
CA THR A 62 16.40 -5.28 -18.64
C THR A 62 16.29 -6.56 -19.46
N PHE A 63 15.85 -7.66 -18.84
CA PHE A 63 15.64 -8.93 -19.56
C PHE A 63 14.59 -8.80 -20.66
N LEU A 64 13.47 -8.12 -20.37
CA LEU A 64 12.41 -7.87 -21.36
C LEU A 64 12.88 -6.95 -22.48
N LEU A 65 13.65 -5.90 -22.15
CA LEU A 65 14.28 -5.00 -23.12
C LEU A 65 15.20 -5.77 -24.07
N MET A 66 16.07 -6.62 -23.54
CA MET A 66 16.96 -7.46 -24.35
C MET A 66 16.17 -8.39 -25.28
N LYS A 67 15.07 -8.99 -24.80
CA LYS A 67 14.27 -9.94 -25.57
C LYS A 67 13.39 -9.29 -26.64
N THR A 68 12.93 -8.07 -26.41
CA THR A 68 11.86 -7.44 -27.22
C THR A 68 12.23 -6.11 -27.85
N GLY A 69 13.41 -5.57 -27.54
CA GLY A 69 13.87 -4.27 -28.03
C GLY A 69 13.15 -3.07 -27.40
N ARG A 70 12.28 -3.26 -26.41
CA ARG A 70 11.54 -2.15 -25.76
C ARG A 70 11.44 -2.29 -24.24
N ASN A 71 11.32 -1.14 -23.57
CA ASN A 71 11.06 -1.09 -22.14
C ASN A 71 9.61 -1.46 -21.81
N TYR A 72 9.43 -2.24 -20.74
CA TYR A 72 8.13 -2.62 -20.20
C TYR A 72 7.73 -1.74 -19.02
N ILE A 73 8.71 -1.27 -18.24
CA ILE A 73 8.54 -0.46 -17.04
C ILE A 73 9.16 0.92 -17.30
N GLN A 74 8.35 1.97 -17.16
CA GLN A 74 8.74 3.36 -17.39
C GLN A 74 9.21 4.06 -16.11
N MET A 75 8.56 3.75 -14.99
CA MET A 75 8.86 4.35 -13.70
C MET A 75 8.59 3.34 -12.60
N LYS A 76 9.39 3.41 -11.53
CA LYS A 76 9.19 2.64 -10.31
C LYS A 76 9.41 3.50 -9.08
N THR A 77 8.62 3.27 -8.03
CA THR A 77 8.73 3.98 -6.75
C THR A 77 8.49 3.00 -5.60
N GLY A 78 9.16 3.23 -4.47
CA GLY A 78 8.97 2.48 -3.24
C GLY A 78 8.70 3.43 -2.08
N ARG A 79 7.90 3.01 -1.10
CA ARG A 79 7.66 3.78 0.12
C ARG A 79 7.28 2.91 1.30
N LEU A 80 7.62 3.39 2.49
CA LEU A 80 7.00 2.98 3.74
C LEU A 80 5.78 3.85 4.02
N LYS A 81 4.71 3.24 4.53
CA LYS A 81 3.48 3.96 4.88
C LYS A 81 3.71 4.79 6.14
N SER A 82 3.33 6.07 6.11
CA SER A 82 3.45 6.92 7.29
C SER A 82 2.55 6.46 8.43
N TYR A 83 3.00 6.66 9.67
CA TYR A 83 2.26 6.34 10.90
C TYR A 83 0.81 6.85 10.84
N ASP A 84 0.59 8.12 10.50
CA ASP A 84 -0.76 8.70 10.43
C ASP A 84 -1.66 7.97 9.42
N SER A 85 -1.09 7.55 8.29
CA SER A 85 -1.81 6.79 7.27
C SER A 85 -2.11 5.36 7.72
N VAL A 86 -1.23 4.75 8.54
CA VAL A 86 -1.47 3.46 9.19
C VAL A 86 -2.62 3.58 10.17
N CYS A 87 -2.56 4.55 11.10
CA CYS A 87 -3.61 4.77 12.09
C CYS A 87 -4.98 5.00 11.44
N LYS A 88 -5.08 5.90 10.43
CA LYS A 88 -6.33 6.12 9.69
C LYS A 88 -6.88 4.84 9.07
N LYS A 89 -5.99 3.97 8.54
CA LYS A 89 -6.40 2.71 7.91
C LYS A 89 -6.82 1.66 8.92
N MET A 90 -6.17 1.63 10.09
CA MET A 90 -6.55 0.75 11.20
C MET A 90 -7.91 1.16 11.78
N GLN A 91 -8.15 2.45 12.01
CA GLN A 91 -9.46 2.97 12.47
C GLN A 91 -10.58 2.61 11.49
N LYS A 92 -10.35 2.84 10.19
CA LYS A 92 -11.33 2.51 9.14
C LYS A 92 -11.69 1.01 9.11
N LYS A 93 -10.77 0.15 9.57
CA LYS A 93 -10.97 -1.29 9.67
C LYS A 93 -11.46 -1.76 11.04
N GLY A 94 -11.63 -0.84 12.01
CA GLY A 94 -11.98 -1.20 13.39
C GLY A 94 -10.91 -2.01 14.11
N LEU A 95 -9.63 -1.78 13.78
CA LEU A 95 -8.49 -2.49 14.40
C LEU A 95 -7.94 -1.72 15.61
N ASP A 96 -7.42 -2.46 16.57
CA ASP A 96 -6.73 -1.91 17.73
C ASP A 96 -5.40 -1.29 17.33
N MET A 97 -5.02 -0.20 17.99
CA MET A 97 -3.76 0.50 17.72
C MET A 97 -2.56 -0.24 18.32
N ASN A 98 -2.17 -1.36 17.70
CA ASN A 98 -0.98 -2.11 18.04
C ASN A 98 -0.23 -2.60 16.79
N PHE A 99 1.07 -2.82 16.97
CA PHE A 99 1.98 -3.13 15.87
C PHE A 99 1.70 -4.50 15.23
N ALA A 100 1.41 -5.53 16.04
CA ALA A 100 1.13 -6.86 15.53
C ALA A 100 -0.08 -6.88 14.57
N GLN A 101 -1.19 -6.24 14.95
CA GLN A 101 -2.36 -6.11 14.08
C GLN A 101 -2.07 -5.25 12.84
N ALA A 102 -1.23 -4.22 12.97
CA ALA A 102 -0.82 -3.42 11.81
C ALA A 102 -0.09 -4.30 10.80
N VAL A 103 0.95 -5.02 11.23
CA VAL A 103 1.75 -5.91 10.38
C VAL A 103 0.88 -7.00 9.77
N GLU A 104 -0.01 -7.62 10.53
CA GLU A 104 -0.85 -8.71 10.05
C GLU A 104 -1.92 -8.23 9.05
N LYS A 105 -2.68 -7.18 9.38
CA LYS A 105 -3.90 -6.80 8.67
C LYS A 105 -3.72 -5.66 7.66
N ILE A 106 -2.62 -4.91 7.71
CA ILE A 106 -2.33 -3.81 6.76
C ILE A 106 -1.31 -4.30 5.74
N ASN A 107 -1.79 -4.58 4.52
CA ASN A 107 -0.95 -5.20 3.49
C ASN A 107 -0.02 -4.21 2.77
N ASP A 108 -0.28 -2.91 2.86
CA ASP A 108 0.44 -1.83 2.18
C ASP A 108 1.28 -0.99 3.15
N LEU A 109 1.79 -1.60 4.24
CA LEU A 109 2.79 -0.95 5.10
C LEU A 109 4.07 -0.67 4.32
N ILE A 110 4.50 -1.65 3.53
CA ILE A 110 5.59 -1.55 2.58
C ILE A 110 4.97 -1.61 1.18
N GLY A 111 5.18 -0.56 0.39
CA GLY A 111 4.55 -0.43 -0.92
C GLY A 111 5.57 -0.17 -2.02
N VAL A 112 5.51 -0.96 -3.08
CA VAL A 112 6.25 -0.73 -4.33
C VAL A 112 5.25 -0.50 -5.44
N ARG A 113 5.58 0.41 -6.36
CA ARG A 113 4.77 0.68 -7.54
C ARG A 113 5.66 0.66 -8.77
N ALA A 114 5.19 0.00 -9.82
CA ALA A 114 5.77 0.11 -11.15
C ALA A 114 4.71 0.55 -12.17
N VAL A 115 5.09 1.52 -12.99
CA VAL A 115 4.30 2.03 -14.11
C VAL A 115 4.82 1.40 -15.39
N CYS A 116 4.00 0.54 -15.99
CA CYS A 116 4.27 -0.16 -17.22
C CYS A 116 3.88 0.68 -18.46
N ALA A 117 4.44 0.33 -19.61
CA ALA A 117 4.11 0.98 -20.88
C ALA A 117 2.69 0.66 -21.34
N TYR A 118 2.28 -0.60 -21.24
CA TYR A 118 0.97 -1.06 -21.69
C TYR A 118 0.29 -2.00 -20.69
N VAL A 119 -1.01 -2.21 -20.87
CA VAL A 119 -1.82 -3.06 -19.99
C VAL A 119 -1.35 -4.52 -20.00
N ASP A 120 -0.91 -5.06 -21.13
CA ASP A 120 -0.40 -6.45 -21.19
C ASP A 120 1.01 -6.59 -20.59
N ASP A 121 1.81 -5.52 -20.61
CA ASP A 121 3.11 -5.48 -19.95
C ASP A 121 2.97 -5.65 -18.43
N ILE A 122 1.92 -5.09 -17.82
CA ILE A 122 1.58 -5.28 -16.40
C ILE A 122 1.50 -6.77 -16.08
N TYR A 123 0.73 -7.52 -16.87
CA TYR A 123 0.57 -8.97 -16.66
C TYR A 123 1.85 -9.73 -16.95
N LYS A 124 2.65 -9.28 -17.93
CA LYS A 124 3.93 -9.92 -18.22
C LYS A 124 4.95 -9.76 -17.09
N VAL A 125 5.04 -8.56 -16.52
CA VAL A 125 5.88 -8.26 -15.36
C VAL A 125 5.39 -9.06 -14.14
N ALA A 126 4.07 -9.08 -13.91
CA ALA A 126 3.48 -9.87 -12.83
C ALA A 126 3.79 -11.37 -12.96
N ASP A 127 3.68 -11.95 -14.14
CA ASP A 127 4.02 -13.36 -14.41
C ASP A 127 5.49 -13.66 -14.08
N LEU A 128 6.42 -12.79 -14.48
CA LEU A 128 7.84 -12.97 -14.19
C LEU A 128 8.18 -12.82 -12.70
N ILE A 129 7.49 -11.92 -11.98
CA ILE A 129 7.64 -11.79 -10.53
C ILE A 129 7.17 -13.05 -9.80
N GLN A 130 6.03 -13.61 -10.20
CA GLN A 130 5.45 -14.80 -9.57
C GLN A 130 6.31 -16.06 -9.73
N LYS A 131 7.20 -16.09 -10.72
CA LYS A 131 8.09 -17.23 -10.99
C LYS A 131 9.39 -17.22 -10.19
N GLN A 132 9.65 -16.17 -9.41
CA GLN A 132 10.89 -16.07 -8.62
C GLN A 132 10.75 -16.89 -7.33
N GLN A 133 11.79 -17.67 -7.00
CA GLN A 133 11.77 -18.59 -5.86
C GLN A 133 11.76 -17.88 -4.50
N ASP A 134 12.30 -16.66 -4.45
CA ASP A 134 12.37 -15.82 -3.26
C ASP A 134 11.17 -14.87 -3.11
N ILE A 135 10.08 -15.15 -3.84
CA ILE A 135 8.82 -14.43 -3.77
C ILE A 135 7.68 -15.41 -3.48
N ARG A 136 6.86 -15.08 -2.48
CA ARG A 136 5.60 -15.80 -2.18
C ARG A 136 4.41 -14.91 -2.42
N ILE A 137 3.50 -15.32 -3.30
CA ILE A 137 2.26 -14.57 -3.53
C ILE A 137 1.24 -14.93 -2.48
N ILE A 138 0.84 -13.94 -1.69
CA ILE A 138 -0.19 -14.09 -0.66
C ILE A 138 -1.58 -13.84 -1.27
N LYS A 139 -1.71 -12.79 -2.09
CA LYS A 139 -2.99 -12.44 -2.72
C LYS A 139 -2.81 -11.56 -3.94
N ILE A 140 -3.60 -11.82 -4.98
CA ILE A 140 -3.71 -10.96 -6.16
C ILE A 140 -5.06 -10.24 -6.13
N LYS A 141 -5.06 -8.93 -6.37
CA LYS A 141 -6.28 -8.14 -6.58
C LYS A 141 -6.20 -7.44 -7.92
N ASP A 142 -6.97 -7.94 -8.88
CA ASP A 142 -6.97 -7.46 -10.26
C ASP A 142 -8.07 -6.40 -10.45
N TYR A 143 -7.75 -5.14 -10.12
CA TYR A 143 -8.66 -4.02 -10.37
C TYR A 143 -8.60 -3.52 -11.82
N ILE A 144 -7.79 -4.14 -12.68
CA ILE A 144 -7.84 -3.84 -14.12
C ILE A 144 -9.04 -4.57 -14.72
N LYS A 145 -9.20 -5.86 -14.41
CA LYS A 145 -10.36 -6.66 -14.82
C LYS A 145 -11.63 -6.30 -14.06
N GLN A 146 -11.52 -6.03 -12.77
CA GLN A 146 -12.65 -5.67 -11.91
C GLN A 146 -12.38 -4.33 -11.21
N PRO A 147 -12.53 -3.19 -11.92
CA PRO A 147 -12.32 -1.87 -11.34
C PRO A 147 -13.19 -1.64 -10.12
N LYS A 148 -12.71 -0.82 -9.17
CA LYS A 148 -13.56 -0.42 -8.04
C LYS A 148 -14.70 0.44 -8.55
N LYS A 149 -15.77 0.55 -7.75
CA LYS A 149 -16.90 1.47 -8.01
C LYS A 149 -16.47 2.90 -8.35
N SER A 150 -15.34 3.37 -7.81
CA SER A 150 -14.82 4.70 -8.12
C SER A 150 -14.13 4.83 -9.47
N GLY A 151 -13.99 3.77 -10.26
CA GLY A 151 -13.18 3.75 -11.49
C GLY A 151 -11.70 3.41 -11.28
N TYR A 152 -11.28 3.14 -10.04
CA TYR A 152 -9.87 2.84 -9.75
C TYR A 152 -9.41 1.53 -10.40
N GLN A 153 -8.30 1.59 -11.13
CA GLN A 153 -7.66 0.46 -11.83
C GLN A 153 -6.18 0.32 -11.43
N SER A 154 -5.74 -0.92 -11.18
CA SER A 154 -4.36 -1.33 -10.91
C SER A 154 -4.33 -2.84 -10.65
N LEU A 155 -3.22 -3.52 -10.98
CA LEU A 155 -2.99 -4.88 -10.51
C LEU A 155 -2.19 -4.84 -9.20
N HIS A 156 -2.75 -5.40 -8.13
CA HIS A 156 -2.09 -5.44 -6.82
C HIS A 156 -1.65 -6.86 -6.51
N LEU A 157 -0.35 -7.04 -6.29
CA LEU A 157 0.27 -8.27 -5.81
C LEU A 157 0.67 -8.06 -4.35
N ILE A 158 0.00 -8.75 -3.45
CA ILE A 158 0.38 -8.83 -2.04
C ILE A 158 1.26 -10.06 -1.92
N LEU A 159 2.53 -9.83 -1.57
CA LEU A 159 3.55 -10.86 -1.60
C LEU A 159 4.48 -10.73 -0.40
N GLU A 160 5.26 -11.77 -0.16
CA GLU A 160 6.41 -11.75 0.73
C GLU A 160 7.68 -11.94 -0.10
N ILE A 161 8.71 -11.17 0.22
CA ILE A 161 10.04 -11.28 -0.37
C ILE A 161 11.02 -11.73 0.70
N ALA A 162 11.87 -12.71 0.37
CA ALA A 162 12.97 -13.09 1.26
C ALA A 162 14.09 -12.04 1.17
N ILE A 163 14.43 -11.41 2.28
CA ILE A 163 15.59 -10.53 2.39
C ILE A 163 16.69 -11.22 3.21
N PRO A 164 17.96 -11.14 2.79
CA PRO A 164 19.06 -11.48 3.66
C PRO A 164 19.12 -10.44 4.77
N PHE A 165 18.94 -10.87 6.02
CA PHE A 165 18.98 -9.97 7.17
C PHE A 165 19.71 -10.64 8.33
N GLN A 166 20.84 -10.04 8.73
CA GLN A 166 21.79 -10.66 9.66
C GLN A 166 22.26 -12.04 9.15
N ASN A 167 22.05 -13.11 9.92
CA ASN A 167 22.51 -14.46 9.62
C ASN A 167 21.41 -15.34 8.97
N GLU A 168 20.22 -14.79 8.69
CA GLU A 168 19.08 -15.55 8.22
C GLU A 168 18.32 -14.83 7.09
N ASN A 169 17.49 -15.58 6.35
CA ASN A 169 16.55 -14.99 5.41
C ASN A 169 15.23 -14.68 6.11
N GLN A 170 14.82 -13.42 6.10
CA GLN A 170 13.56 -12.96 6.67
C GLN A 170 12.52 -12.73 5.56
N TRP A 171 11.30 -13.21 5.75
CA TRP A 171 10.20 -13.01 4.81
C TRP A 171 9.45 -11.72 5.15
N VAL A 172 9.52 -10.73 4.27
CA VAL A 172 8.92 -9.41 4.49
C VAL A 172 7.76 -9.20 3.55
N LYS A 173 6.58 -8.91 4.11
CA LYS A 173 5.35 -8.65 3.35
C LYS A 173 5.37 -7.26 2.72
N LEU A 174 5.06 -7.17 1.42
CA LEU A 174 4.91 -5.93 0.68
C LEU A 174 3.74 -5.99 -0.32
N GLU A 175 3.22 -4.82 -0.68
CA GLU A 175 2.25 -4.66 -1.77
C GLU A 175 2.95 -4.07 -3.01
N LEU A 176 2.99 -4.84 -4.09
CA LEU A 176 3.42 -4.37 -5.41
C LEU A 176 2.20 -3.94 -6.24
N GLN A 177 2.18 -2.67 -6.65
CA GLN A 177 1.15 -2.09 -7.50
C GLN A 177 1.69 -1.92 -8.93
N LEU A 178 1.07 -2.60 -9.89
CA LEU A 178 1.38 -2.47 -11.31
C LEU A 178 0.27 -1.67 -12.00
N ARG A 179 0.64 -0.70 -12.83
CA ARG A 179 -0.26 0.27 -13.48
C ARG A 179 0.26 0.69 -14.84
N THR A 180 -0.58 1.26 -15.70
CA THR A 180 -0.14 2.10 -16.82
C THR A 180 0.08 3.54 -16.37
N ALA A 181 0.68 4.37 -17.22
CA ALA A 181 0.85 5.80 -16.94
C ALA A 181 -0.51 6.50 -16.71
N ALA A 182 -1.52 6.16 -17.52
CA ALA A 182 -2.85 6.73 -17.42
C ALA A 182 -3.56 6.31 -16.12
N MET A 183 -3.45 5.03 -15.74
CA MET A 183 -3.96 4.54 -14.44
C MET A 183 -3.28 5.24 -13.25
N ASP A 184 -1.97 5.47 -13.32
CA ASP A 184 -1.25 6.14 -12.23
C ASP A 184 -1.65 7.61 -12.11
N TYR A 185 -1.75 8.32 -13.23
CA TYR A 185 -2.23 9.70 -13.28
C TYR A 185 -3.62 9.84 -12.65
N TRP A 186 -4.57 9.02 -13.09
CA TRP A 186 -5.94 9.03 -12.56
C TRP A 186 -5.97 8.76 -11.06
N ALA A 187 -5.23 7.76 -10.59
CA ALA A 187 -5.21 7.38 -9.18
C ALA A 187 -4.58 8.45 -8.28
N ASN A 188 -3.56 9.15 -8.78
CA ASN A 188 -2.95 10.28 -8.06
C ASN A 188 -3.93 11.46 -7.98
N LEU A 189 -4.65 11.76 -9.06
CA LEU A 189 -5.68 12.80 -9.10
C LEU A 189 -6.85 12.49 -8.14
N ASP A 190 -7.41 11.27 -8.20
CA ASP A 190 -8.47 10.81 -7.29
C ASP A 190 -8.04 10.94 -5.82
N HIS A 191 -6.80 10.56 -5.50
CA HIS A 191 -6.27 10.70 -4.14
C HIS A 191 -6.15 12.16 -3.68
N GLN A 192 -5.61 13.05 -4.53
CA GLN A 192 -5.48 14.47 -4.20
C GLN A 192 -6.84 15.14 -4.01
N LEU A 193 -7.79 14.85 -4.89
CA LEU A 193 -9.14 15.42 -4.83
C LEU A 193 -9.91 14.93 -3.61
N ARG A 194 -9.80 13.65 -3.23
CA ARG A 194 -10.44 13.13 -2.00
C ARG A 194 -9.91 13.78 -0.74
N TYR A 195 -8.64 14.17 -0.72
CA TYR A 195 -8.05 14.84 0.45
C TYR A 195 -8.61 16.24 0.69
N LYS A 196 -8.99 16.97 -0.37
CA LYS A 196 -9.46 18.37 -0.30
C LYS A 196 -10.98 18.52 -0.08
N ARG A 197 -11.77 17.45 0.03
CA ARG A 197 -13.25 17.51 -0.05
C ARG A 197 -14.00 17.61 1.29
N GLY A 198 -15.06 18.44 1.28
CA GLY A 198 -16.24 18.31 2.15
C GLY A 198 -17.35 17.44 1.50
N GLN A 199 -18.38 17.07 2.28
CA GLN A 199 -19.33 16.00 1.92
C GLN A 199 -20.23 16.25 0.69
N LYS A 200 -20.65 17.51 0.39
CA LYS A 200 -21.66 17.79 -0.65
C LYS A 200 -21.14 17.79 -2.10
N GLN A 201 -19.90 18.21 -2.35
CA GLN A 201 -19.30 18.22 -3.70
C GLN A 201 -18.76 16.84 -4.12
N ALA A 202 -18.83 15.83 -3.24
CA ALA A 202 -18.20 14.55 -3.48
C ALA A 202 -18.91 13.71 -4.56
N ALA A 203 -20.24 13.82 -4.71
CA ALA A 203 -21.02 12.97 -5.61
C ALA A 203 -20.77 13.30 -7.10
N VAL A 204 -20.96 14.56 -7.49
CA VAL A 204 -20.78 15.01 -8.90
C VAL A 204 -19.37 14.72 -9.39
N ILE A 205 -18.36 15.06 -8.60
CA ILE A 205 -16.97 14.84 -9.01
C ILE A 205 -16.60 13.34 -9.00
N ASN A 206 -17.28 12.50 -8.21
CA ASN A 206 -17.07 11.05 -8.30
C ASN A 206 -17.55 10.49 -9.64
N GLU A 207 -18.68 10.99 -10.16
CA GLU A 207 -19.19 10.59 -11.47
C GLU A 207 -18.25 11.03 -12.59
N GLU A 208 -17.79 12.28 -12.58
CA GLU A 208 -16.80 12.78 -13.54
C GLU A 208 -15.49 11.97 -13.48
N LEU A 209 -14.99 11.67 -12.28
CA LEU A 209 -13.80 10.83 -12.13
C LEU A 209 -14.01 9.42 -12.68
N GLN A 210 -15.21 8.85 -12.51
CA GLN A 210 -15.54 7.55 -13.07
C GLN A 210 -15.62 7.57 -14.60
N GLN A 211 -16.13 8.65 -15.19
CA GLN A 211 -16.10 8.85 -16.63
C GLN A 211 -14.65 8.97 -17.14
N CYS A 212 -13.82 9.74 -16.45
CA CYS A 212 -12.38 9.86 -16.75
C CYS A 212 -11.66 8.52 -16.69
N ALA A 213 -11.95 7.68 -15.68
CA ALA A 213 -11.39 6.33 -15.61
C ALA A 213 -11.78 5.49 -16.83
N SER A 214 -13.04 5.60 -17.26
CA SER A 214 -13.56 4.87 -18.42
C SER A 214 -12.86 5.30 -19.71
N MET A 215 -12.67 6.61 -19.91
CA MET A 215 -11.92 7.16 -21.05
C MET A 215 -10.46 6.71 -21.04
N ILE A 216 -9.82 6.69 -19.88
CA ILE A 216 -8.45 6.19 -19.71
C ILE A 216 -8.34 4.71 -20.10
N SER A 217 -9.29 3.88 -19.67
CA SER A 217 -9.31 2.47 -20.03
C SER A 217 -9.44 2.26 -21.55
N GLN A 218 -10.26 3.08 -22.23
CA GLN A 218 -10.40 3.03 -23.68
C GLN A 218 -9.11 3.49 -24.40
N LEU A 219 -8.48 4.55 -23.89
CA LEU A 219 -7.21 5.04 -24.41
C LEU A 219 -6.12 3.97 -24.31
N ASP A 220 -5.95 3.36 -23.13
CA ASP A 220 -4.98 2.29 -22.89
C ASP A 220 -5.20 1.10 -23.84
N GLN A 221 -6.45 0.70 -24.07
CA GLN A 221 -6.80 -0.37 -25.01
C GLN A 221 -6.48 0.01 -26.46
N LYS A 222 -6.79 1.24 -26.88
CA LYS A 222 -6.49 1.74 -28.23
C LYS A 222 -4.99 1.79 -28.49
N MET A 223 -4.22 2.32 -27.54
CA MET A 223 -2.75 2.39 -27.63
C MET A 223 -2.14 0.99 -27.69
N LEU A 224 -2.64 0.05 -26.88
CA LEU A 224 -2.22 -1.34 -26.95
C LEU A 224 -2.53 -1.98 -28.31
N ALA A 225 -3.71 -1.73 -28.86
CA ALA A 225 -4.09 -2.25 -30.17
C ALA A 225 -3.19 -1.70 -31.30
N ILE A 226 -2.82 -0.41 -31.23
CA ILE A 226 -1.88 0.21 -32.18
C ILE A 226 -0.51 -0.46 -32.08
N ARG A 227 0.03 -0.62 -30.86
CA ARG A 227 1.32 -1.31 -30.66
C ARG A 227 1.31 -2.72 -31.26
N LYS A 228 0.27 -3.50 -30.96
CA LYS A 228 0.12 -4.86 -31.51
C LYS A 228 -0.01 -4.92 -33.03
N LYS A 229 -0.45 -3.85 -33.68
CA LYS A 229 -0.45 -3.75 -35.15
C LYS A 229 0.96 -3.49 -35.66
N ILE A 230 1.71 -2.59 -35.02
CA ILE A 230 3.10 -2.29 -35.38
C ILE A 230 3.99 -3.51 -35.18
N ASP A 231 3.82 -4.26 -34.08
CA ASP A 231 4.58 -5.49 -33.79
C ASP A 231 4.39 -6.62 -34.82
N LYS A 232 3.40 -6.51 -35.72
CA LYS A 232 3.08 -7.49 -36.77
C LYS A 232 3.61 -7.12 -38.16
N ILE A 233 4.12 -5.89 -38.31
CA ILE A 233 4.75 -5.39 -39.53
C ILE A 233 6.23 -5.78 -39.48
#